data_AF-A0A840PPD9-F1
#
_entry.id   AF-A0A840PPD9-F1
#
_cell.length_a   1.000
_cell.length_b   1.000
_cell.length_c   1.000
_cell.angle_alpha   90.00
_cell.angle_beta   90.00
_cell.angle_gamma   90.00
#
_symmetry.space_group_name_H-M   'P 1'
#
loop_
_entity.id
_entity.type
_entity.pdbx_description
1 polymer ?
#
loop_
_entity_poly.entity_id
_entity_poly.type
_entity_poly.pdbx_seq_one_letter_code
_entity_poly.pdbx_strand_id
1 'polypeptide(L)'
;MVPSLDRLARSLQDLITIVADLRRRSVGFRSLKEALDTTTPGGRLVFHVFAALAEFIRELIVEGAHEGLAAARARGQRLGRPPAMTAEQIRHARDLLTRPENTVSSIARLLGVGRSTIYKYVPELATGPAVEQPTVRAELEAGS
;
A
#
# COMPACT_ATOMS: atom_id res chain seq x y z
N MET A 1 -7.74 -34.53 -9.21
CA MET A 1 -9.21 -34.45 -9.27
C MET A 1 -9.70 -33.80 -7.98
N VAL A 2 -10.70 -32.93 -8.05
CA VAL A 2 -11.28 -32.27 -6.88
C VAL A 2 -12.79 -32.56 -6.79
N PRO A 3 -13.38 -32.63 -5.58
CA PRO A 3 -14.81 -32.86 -5.42
C PRO A 3 -15.67 -31.69 -5.91
N SER A 4 -15.22 -30.45 -5.71
CA SER A 4 -15.92 -29.24 -6.17
C SER A 4 -14.95 -28.07 -6.32
N LEU A 5 -15.34 -27.06 -7.11
CA LEU A 5 -14.50 -25.88 -7.38
C LEU A 5 -14.31 -24.98 -6.14
N ASP A 6 -15.31 -24.88 -5.27
CA ASP A 6 -15.29 -24.07 -4.04
C ASP A 6 -14.23 -24.52 -3.03
N ARG A 7 -13.80 -25.79 -3.12
CA ARG A 7 -12.74 -26.35 -2.26
C ARG A 7 -11.34 -26.14 -2.81
N LEU A 8 -11.22 -25.75 -4.08
CA LEU A 8 -9.94 -25.51 -4.73
C LEU A 8 -9.55 -24.03 -4.70
N ALA A 9 -10.51 -23.13 -4.90
CA ALA A 9 -10.23 -21.72 -5.13
C ALA A 9 -11.20 -20.80 -4.40
N ARG A 10 -10.72 -19.63 -3.98
CA ARG A 10 -11.52 -18.62 -3.27
C ARG A 10 -12.20 -17.61 -4.20
N SER A 11 -11.87 -17.65 -5.49
CA SER A 11 -12.47 -16.83 -6.54
C SER A 11 -12.29 -17.49 -7.90
N LEU A 12 -13.03 -17.03 -8.92
CA LEU A 12 -12.86 -17.50 -10.29
C LEU A 12 -11.45 -17.21 -10.82
N GLN A 13 -10.89 -16.02 -10.52
CA GLN A 13 -9.54 -15.65 -10.91
C GLN A 13 -8.48 -16.60 -10.31
N ASP A 14 -8.65 -16.93 -9.03
CA ASP A 14 -7.80 -17.87 -8.30
C ASP A 14 -7.88 -19.26 -8.95
N LEU A 15 -9.09 -19.73 -9.28
CA LEU A 15 -9.29 -20.99 -9.99
C LEU A 15 -8.57 -21.03 -11.34
N ILE A 16 -8.74 -19.98 -12.16
CA ILE A 16 -8.10 -19.89 -13.47
C ILE A 16 -6.58 -19.91 -13.33
N THR A 17 -6.04 -19.19 -12.35
CA THR A 17 -4.59 -19.14 -12.08
C THR A 17 -4.06 -20.52 -11.70
N ILE A 18 -4.74 -21.22 -10.78
CA ILE A 18 -4.37 -22.56 -10.34
C ILE A 18 -4.41 -23.55 -11.51
N VAL A 19 -5.50 -23.58 -12.27
CA VAL A 19 -5.67 -24.53 -13.38
C VAL A 19 -4.70 -24.22 -14.52
N ALA A 20 -4.41 -22.95 -14.81
CA ALA A 20 -3.38 -22.57 -15.77
C ALA A 20 -1.99 -23.04 -15.34
N ASP A 21 -1.66 -22.97 -14.05
CA ASP A 21 -0.39 -23.50 -13.50
C ASP A 21 -0.31 -25.03 -13.63
N LEU A 22 -1.36 -25.74 -13.23
CA LEU A 22 -1.45 -27.18 -13.39
C LEU A 22 -1.22 -27.58 -14.85
N ARG A 23 -1.81 -26.85 -15.79
CA ARG A 23 -1.63 -27.11 -17.23
C ARG A 23 -0.19 -26.90 -17.70
N ARG A 24 0.50 -25.85 -17.25
CA ARG A 24 1.94 -25.64 -17.57
C ARG A 24 2.80 -26.82 -17.12
N ARG A 25 2.38 -27.48 -16.04
CA ARG A 25 3.02 -28.67 -15.47
C ARG A 25 2.53 -29.97 -16.11
N SER A 26 1.75 -29.88 -17.20
CA SER A 26 1.10 -31.01 -17.87
C SER A 26 0.18 -31.84 -16.96
N VAL A 27 -0.37 -31.21 -15.92
CA VAL A 27 -1.32 -31.83 -15.00
C VAL A 27 -2.74 -31.53 -15.45
N GLY A 28 -3.52 -32.58 -15.65
CA GLY A 28 -4.95 -32.49 -15.94
C GLY A 28 -5.77 -32.08 -14.72
N PHE A 29 -6.70 -31.14 -14.90
CA PHE A 29 -7.65 -30.74 -13.88
C PHE A 29 -9.06 -31.25 -14.20
N ARG A 30 -9.70 -31.87 -13.19
CA ARG A 30 -11.08 -32.34 -13.26
C ARG A 30 -11.83 -32.04 -11.96
N SER A 31 -12.99 -31.40 -12.08
CA SER A 31 -13.97 -31.22 -11.01
C SER A 31 -15.13 -32.21 -11.15
N LEU A 32 -15.50 -32.87 -10.06
CA LEU A 32 -16.56 -33.87 -10.06
C LEU A 32 -17.96 -33.25 -10.10
N LYS A 33 -18.21 -32.24 -9.27
CA LYS A 33 -19.54 -31.62 -9.14
C LYS A 33 -19.94 -30.77 -10.35
N GLU A 34 -19.00 -30.04 -10.93
CA GLU A 34 -19.25 -29.11 -12.05
C GLU A 34 -18.99 -29.75 -13.43
N ALA A 35 -18.66 -31.05 -13.47
CA ALA A 35 -18.34 -31.80 -14.67
C ALA A 35 -17.28 -31.15 -15.59
N LEU A 36 -16.42 -30.30 -15.02
CA LEU A 36 -15.35 -29.62 -15.76
C LEU A 36 -14.12 -30.53 -15.86
N ASP A 37 -13.73 -30.88 -17.09
CA ASP A 37 -12.57 -31.73 -17.36
C ASP A 37 -11.64 -31.11 -18.43
N THR A 38 -10.55 -30.51 -17.95
CA THR A 38 -9.53 -29.87 -18.80
C THR A 38 -8.62 -30.85 -19.53
N THR A 39 -8.76 -32.16 -19.31
CA THR A 39 -8.06 -33.17 -20.11
C THR A 39 -8.68 -33.35 -21.49
N THR A 40 -9.94 -32.94 -21.66
CA THR A 40 -10.66 -32.99 -22.94
C THR A 40 -10.51 -31.69 -23.74
N PRO A 41 -10.56 -31.72 -25.10
CA PRO A 41 -10.57 -30.50 -25.91
C PRO A 41 -11.72 -29.55 -25.57
N GLY A 42 -12.93 -30.07 -25.36
CA GLY A 42 -14.10 -29.28 -25.01
C GLY A 42 -13.97 -28.60 -23.64
N GLY A 43 -13.50 -29.31 -22.62
CA GLY A 43 -13.28 -28.72 -21.30
C GLY A 43 -12.16 -27.68 -21.29
N ARG A 44 -11.13 -27.82 -22.14
CA ARG A 44 -10.13 -26.76 -22.35
C ARG A 44 -10.72 -25.51 -22.99
N LEU A 45 -11.60 -25.67 -23.97
CA LEU A 45 -12.28 -24.54 -24.61
C LEU A 45 -13.13 -23.76 -23.59
N VAL A 46 -13.99 -24.46 -22.85
CA VAL A 46 -14.83 -23.85 -21.80
C VAL A 46 -13.98 -23.14 -20.76
N PHE A 47 -12.88 -23.76 -20.33
CA PHE A 47 -11.94 -23.14 -19.40
C PHE A 47 -11.33 -21.85 -19.96
N HIS A 48 -10.93 -21.81 -21.24
CA HIS A 48 -10.41 -20.60 -21.88
C HIS A 48 -11.43 -19.48 -21.98
N VAL A 49 -12.69 -19.80 -22.28
CA VAL A 49 -13.77 -18.80 -22.29
C VAL A 49 -13.95 -18.20 -20.90
N PHE A 50 -13.96 -19.02 -19.84
CA PHE A 50 -14.03 -18.50 -18.47
C PHE A 50 -12.80 -17.69 -18.08
N ALA A 51 -11.62 -18.07 -18.55
CA ALA A 51 -10.40 -17.31 -18.33
C ALA A 51 -10.50 -15.89 -18.92
N ALA A 52 -10.88 -15.79 -20.20
CA ALA A 52 -11.05 -14.51 -20.88
C ALA A 52 -12.17 -13.66 -20.23
N LEU A 53 -13.28 -14.28 -19.83
CA LEU A 53 -14.37 -13.58 -19.15
C LEU A 53 -13.93 -13.03 -17.79
N ALA A 54 -13.15 -13.77 -17.02
CA ALA A 54 -12.66 -13.31 -15.72
C ALA A 54 -11.69 -12.13 -15.87
N GLU A 55 -10.82 -12.16 -16.89
CA GLU A 55 -9.95 -11.02 -17.22
C GLU A 55 -10.78 -9.79 -17.58
N PHE A 56 -11.79 -9.94 -18.45
CA PHE A 56 -12.68 -8.84 -18.81
C PHE A 56 -13.44 -8.24 -17.60
N ILE A 57 -14.02 -9.08 -16.75
CA ILE A 57 -14.72 -8.60 -15.53
C ILE A 57 -13.74 -7.89 -14.60
N ARG A 58 -12.50 -8.38 -14.49
CA ARG A 58 -11.47 -7.73 -13.66
C ARG A 58 -11.16 -6.33 -14.17
N GLU A 59 -11.04 -6.14 -15.47
CA GLU A 59 -10.84 -4.82 -16.08
C GLU A 59 -11.99 -3.88 -15.75
N LEU A 60 -13.24 -4.32 -15.91
CA LEU A 60 -14.42 -3.51 -15.57
C LEU A 60 -14.48 -3.11 -14.10
N ILE A 61 -14.11 -4.01 -13.18
CA ILE A 61 -14.06 -3.70 -11.74
C ILE A 61 -13.01 -2.62 -11.46
N VAL A 62 -11.84 -2.72 -12.09
CA VAL A 62 -10.75 -1.74 -11.92
C VAL A 62 -11.17 -0.38 -12.48
N GLU A 63 -11.78 -0.35 -13.66
CA GLU A 63 -12.31 0.86 -14.28
C GLU A 63 -13.35 1.53 -13.39
N GLY A 64 -14.38 0.78 -12.96
CA GLY A 64 -15.41 1.31 -12.07
C GLY A 64 -14.86 1.79 -10.72
N ALA A 65 -13.82 1.14 -10.18
CA ALA A 65 -13.15 1.61 -8.98
C ALA A 65 -12.42 2.95 -9.21
N HIS A 66 -11.77 3.13 -10.36
CA HIS A 66 -11.14 4.40 -10.71
C HIS A 66 -12.17 5.52 -10.90
N GLU A 67 -13.29 5.24 -11.57
CA GLU A 67 -14.40 6.20 -11.70
C GLU A 67 -14.97 6.59 -10.34
N GLY A 68 -15.20 5.61 -9.46
CA GLY A 68 -15.67 5.85 -8.10
C GLY A 68 -14.70 6.72 -7.29
N LEU A 69 -13.39 6.45 -7.41
CA LEU A 69 -12.35 7.26 -6.79
C LEU A 69 -12.30 8.68 -7.36
N ALA A 70 -12.40 8.84 -8.68
CA ALA A 70 -12.44 10.14 -9.34
C ALA A 70 -13.65 10.96 -8.88
N ALA A 71 -14.84 10.34 -8.84
CA ALA A 71 -16.05 10.97 -8.34
C ALA A 71 -15.96 11.36 -6.85
N ALA A 72 -15.34 10.51 -6.02
CA ALA A 72 -15.09 10.83 -4.61
C ALA A 72 -14.14 12.03 -4.46
N ARG A 73 -13.07 12.10 -5.27
CA ARG A 73 -12.16 13.26 -5.32
C ARG A 73 -12.89 14.53 -5.75
N ALA A 74 -13.73 14.45 -6.80
CA ALA A 74 -14.50 15.60 -7.29
C ALA A 74 -15.49 16.14 -6.23
N ARG A 75 -16.03 15.26 -5.37
CA ARG A 75 -16.84 15.65 -4.21
C ARG A 75 -16.03 16.15 -3.01
N GLY A 76 -14.71 16.23 -3.11
CA GLY A 76 -13.83 16.63 -2.00
C GLY A 76 -13.73 15.60 -0.87
N GLN A 77 -14.12 14.34 -1.09
CA GLN A 77 -14.00 13.31 -0.07
C GLN A 77 -12.52 12.95 0.17
N ARG A 78 -12.15 12.88 1.45
CA ARG A 78 -10.80 12.48 1.85
C ARG A 78 -10.62 10.98 1.64
N LEU A 79 -9.80 10.62 0.67
CA LEU A 79 -9.45 9.23 0.37
C LEU A 79 -8.24 8.77 1.21
N GLY A 80 -8.21 7.47 1.53
CA GLY A 80 -7.09 6.83 2.24
C GLY A 80 -7.12 6.95 3.76
N ARG A 81 -6.04 6.47 4.39
CA ARG A 81 -5.92 6.38 5.85
C ARG A 81 -6.12 7.76 6.51
N PRO A 82 -6.87 7.89 7.61
CA PRO A 82 -6.91 9.10 8.44
C PRO A 82 -5.53 9.63 8.81
N PRO A 83 -5.35 10.97 8.93
CA PRO A 83 -4.14 11.52 9.50
C PRO A 83 -3.86 10.89 10.87
N ALA A 84 -2.60 10.59 11.14
CA ALA A 84 -2.22 9.95 12.40
C ALA A 84 -2.20 10.95 13.58
N MET A 85 -2.21 12.25 13.30
CA MET A 85 -2.27 13.31 14.30
C MET A 85 -3.28 14.37 13.87
N THR A 86 -4.05 14.88 14.84
CA THR A 86 -4.92 16.05 14.65
C THR A 86 -4.10 17.34 14.62
N ALA A 87 -4.68 18.43 14.10
CA ALA A 87 -4.04 19.75 14.13
C ALA A 87 -3.69 20.18 15.57
N GLU A 88 -4.52 19.81 16.55
CA GLU A 88 -4.27 20.07 17.96
C GLU A 88 -3.10 19.28 18.51
N GLN A 89 -3.01 17.98 18.19
CA GLN A 89 -1.87 17.16 18.59
C GLN A 89 -0.55 17.67 17.98
N ILE A 90 -0.59 18.19 16.74
CA ILE A 90 0.59 18.80 16.10
C ILE A 90 0.99 20.08 16.84
N ARG A 91 0.04 20.96 17.18
CA ARG A 91 0.32 22.16 17.98
C ARG A 91 0.90 21.80 19.35
N HIS A 92 0.31 20.82 20.03
CA HIS A 92 0.78 20.38 21.34
C HIS A 92 2.18 19.76 21.27
N ALA A 93 2.46 18.96 20.22
CA ALA A 93 3.80 18.45 19.98
C ALA A 93 4.81 19.59 19.82
N ARG A 94 4.49 20.63 19.03
CA ARG A 94 5.36 21.81 18.86
C ARG A 94 5.61 22.55 20.17
N ASP A 95 4.58 22.77 20.99
CA ASP A 95 4.73 23.42 22.30
C ASP A 95 5.66 22.62 23.23
N LEU A 96 5.42 21.31 23.34
CA LEU A 96 6.24 20.44 24.19
C LEU A 96 7.71 20.40 23.76
N LEU A 97 7.99 20.52 22.46
CA LEU A 97 9.35 20.54 21.91
C LEU A 97 10.13 21.83 22.20
N THR A 98 9.45 22.94 22.54
CA THR A 98 10.14 24.16 22.98
C THR A 98 10.82 23.99 24.34
N ARG A 99 10.43 22.96 25.09
CA ARG A 99 10.94 22.70 26.43
C ARG A 99 12.11 21.71 26.37
N PRO A 100 13.32 22.10 26.83
CA PRO A 100 14.54 21.30 26.67
C PRO A 100 14.51 19.94 27.40
N GLU A 101 13.62 19.76 28.38
CA GLU A 101 13.44 18.50 29.12
C GLU A 101 12.67 17.42 28.35
N ASN A 102 11.97 17.80 27.27
CA ASN A 102 11.12 16.86 26.53
C ASN A 102 11.86 16.22 25.36
N THR A 103 11.96 14.89 25.39
CA THR A 103 12.49 14.14 24.24
C THR A 103 11.39 13.82 23.24
N VAL A 104 11.75 13.73 21.95
CA VAL A 104 10.85 13.27 20.88
C VAL A 104 10.22 11.91 21.22
N SER A 105 10.97 11.02 21.88
CA SER A 105 10.44 9.72 22.32
C SER A 105 9.40 9.83 23.43
N SER A 106 9.55 10.78 24.36
CA SER A 106 8.60 11.04 25.43
C SER A 106 7.29 11.58 24.86
N ILE A 107 7.39 12.57 23.96
CA ILE A 107 6.24 13.20 23.30
C ILE A 107 5.49 12.19 22.42
N ALA A 108 6.20 11.36 21.67
CA ALA A 108 5.58 10.31 20.84
C ALA A 108 4.74 9.35 21.70
N ARG A 109 5.27 8.93 22.85
CA ARG A 109 4.56 8.07 23.80
C ARG A 109 3.34 8.76 24.41
N LEU A 110 3.47 10.03 24.80
CA LEU A 110 2.39 10.83 25.35
C LEU A 110 1.24 10.99 24.35
N LEU A 111 1.56 11.21 23.07
CA LEU A 111 0.57 11.40 22.01
C LEU A 111 0.08 10.09 21.39
N GLY A 112 0.57 8.93 21.83
CA GLY A 112 0.17 7.62 21.33
C GLY A 112 0.58 7.35 19.88
N VAL A 113 1.64 7.98 19.38
CA VAL A 113 2.11 7.84 17.99
C VAL A 113 3.56 7.36 17.93
N GLY A 114 3.97 6.83 16.78
CA GLY A 114 5.38 6.46 16.56
C GLY A 114 6.29 7.71 16.44
N ARG A 115 7.58 7.57 16.79
CA ARG A 115 8.57 8.66 16.61
C ARG A 115 8.64 9.15 15.16
N SER A 116 8.54 8.25 14.19
CA SER A 116 8.50 8.57 12.77
C SER A 116 7.27 9.42 12.39
N THR A 117 6.13 9.23 13.08
CA THR A 117 4.96 10.09 12.92
C THR A 117 5.27 11.51 13.38
N ILE A 118 5.94 11.69 14.53
CA ILE A 118 6.34 13.02 15.00
C ILE A 118 7.23 13.73 13.96
N TYR A 119 8.30 13.08 13.48
CA TYR A 119 9.17 13.66 12.45
C TYR A 119 8.44 13.97 11.14
N LYS A 120 7.44 13.16 10.77
CA LYS A 120 6.63 13.40 9.56
C LYS A 120 5.74 14.65 9.69
N TYR A 121 5.17 14.89 10.87
CA TYR A 121 4.25 16.01 11.11
C TYR A 121 4.94 17.27 11.65
N VAL A 122 6.18 17.15 12.13
CA VAL A 122 7.05 18.23 12.63
C VAL A 122 8.42 18.11 11.93
N PRO A 123 8.51 18.44 10.62
CA PRO A 123 9.71 18.23 9.80
C PRO A 123 10.90 19.10 10.22
N GLU A 124 10.66 20.17 10.98
CA GLU A 124 11.69 21.04 11.54
C GLU A 124 12.66 20.26 12.47
N LEU A 125 12.26 19.09 12.95
CA LEU A 125 13.10 18.19 13.75
C LEU A 125 14.01 17.28 12.92
N ALA A 126 13.68 17.05 11.65
CA ALA A 126 14.43 16.15 10.77
C ALA A 126 15.61 16.85 10.09
N THR A 127 15.49 18.16 9.90
CA THR A 127 16.59 19.01 9.43
C THR A 127 17.27 19.59 10.66
N GLY A 128 18.37 18.99 11.10
CA GLY A 128 19.20 19.60 12.14
C GLY A 128 19.61 21.02 11.73
N PRO A 129 19.86 21.94 12.69
CA PRO A 129 20.32 23.27 12.36
C PRO A 129 21.58 23.15 11.49
N ALA A 130 21.62 23.87 10.37
CA ALA A 130 22.84 24.02 9.60
C ALA A 130 23.92 24.50 10.57
N VAL A 131 24.91 23.64 10.82
CA VAL A 131 26.02 23.93 11.70
C VAL A 131 26.79 25.07 11.05
N GLU A 132 26.59 26.28 11.55
CA GLU A 132 27.41 27.44 11.25
C GLU A 132 28.81 27.11 11.79
N GLN A 133 29.72 26.74 10.88
CA GLN A 133 31.12 26.49 11.24
C GLN A 133 31.75 27.84 11.60
N PRO A 134 32.41 27.96 12.77
CA PRO A 134 33.14 29.18 13.08
C PRO A 134 34.39 29.22 12.19
N THR A 135 34.39 30.10 11.18
CA THR A 135 35.58 30.39 10.38
C THR A 135 36.57 31.15 11.26
N VAL A 136 37.39 30.40 12.00
CA VAL A 136 38.55 30.92 12.71
C VAL A 136 39.72 31.02 11.73
N ARG A 137 40.33 32.22 11.70
CA ARG A 137 41.61 32.65 11.09
C ARG A 137 41.61 33.17 9.65
N ALA A 138 41.70 34.50 9.57
CA ALA A 138 42.70 35.20 8.77
C ALA A 138 43.05 36.54 9.45
N GLU A 139 43.79 36.48 10.56
CA GLU A 139 44.80 37.50 10.82
C GLU A 139 46.03 37.12 10.00
N LEU A 140 46.81 38.12 9.54
CA LEU A 140 47.79 38.13 8.45
C LEU A 140 47.06 38.42 7.11
N GLU A 141 47.10 39.62 6.53
CA GLU A 141 48.26 40.47 6.30
C GLU A 141 47.89 41.96 6.34
N ALA A 142 48.44 42.67 7.32
CA ALA A 142 48.84 44.05 7.14
C ALA A 142 50.36 44.02 6.92
N GLY A 143 50.82 44.50 5.77
CA GLY A 143 52.24 44.74 5.52
C GLY A 143 52.73 44.29 4.15
N SER A 144 52.48 45.09 3.11
CA SER A 144 53.51 45.97 2.51
C SER A 144 52.92 46.86 1.43
#